data_AF-A0A1B2EZM2-F1
#
_entry.id   AF-A0A1B2EZM2-F1
#
_cell.length_a   1.000
_cell.length_b   1.000
_cell.length_c   1.000
_cell.angle_alpha   90.00
_cell.angle_beta   90.00
_cell.angle_gamma   90.00
#
_symmetry.space_group_name_H-M   'P 1'
#
loop_
_entity.id
_entity.type
_entity.pdbx_description
1 polymer ?
#
loop_
_entity_poly.entity_id
_entity_poly.type
_entity_poly.pdbx_seq_one_letter_code
_entity_poly.pdbx_strand_id
1 'polypeptide(L)'
;MLKHDSREAKPRRPTNVTLSLDLVNEAKELQVNVSQACESGLAQAVADARRARWLEENEEAFREHREMIEREGLILDEFRQF
;
A
#
# COMPACT_ATOMS: atom_id res chain seq x y z
N MET A 1 -18.51 26.11 -21.01
CA MET A 1 -17.19 25.95 -20.36
C MET A 1 -17.36 24.88 -19.28
N LEU A 2 -17.08 23.61 -19.62
CA LEU A 2 -17.28 22.47 -18.73
C LEU A 2 -16.21 22.48 -17.63
N LYS A 3 -16.60 22.78 -16.40
CA LYS A 3 -15.79 22.52 -15.21
C LYS A 3 -16.06 21.08 -14.77
N HIS A 4 -15.34 20.12 -15.34
CA HIS A 4 -15.18 18.81 -14.71
C HIS A 4 -13.93 18.85 -13.84
N ASP A 5 -14.10 19.21 -12.58
CA ASP A 5 -13.21 18.75 -11.53
C ASP A 5 -14.09 18.16 -10.43
N SER A 6 -14.46 16.90 -10.63
CA SER A 6 -15.14 16.08 -9.62
C SER A 6 -14.26 14.86 -9.37
N ARG A 7 -13.11 15.08 -8.75
CA ARG A 7 -12.57 14.03 -7.87
C ARG A 7 -13.53 13.97 -6.69
N GLU A 8 -14.44 13.00 -6.69
CA GLU A 8 -15.28 12.71 -5.52
C GLU A 8 -14.35 12.62 -4.30
N ALA A 9 -14.44 13.62 -3.42
CA ALA A 9 -13.70 13.62 -2.18
C ALA A 9 -14.30 12.48 -1.33
N LYS A 10 -13.55 11.39 -1.19
CA LYS A 10 -13.95 10.30 -0.29
C LYS A 10 -14.32 10.88 1.08
N PRO A 11 -15.41 10.41 1.71
CA PRO A 11 -15.83 10.91 3.01
C PRO A 11 -14.68 10.75 4.02
N ARG A 12 -14.18 11.88 4.52
CA ARG A 12 -13.09 11.90 5.51
C ARG A 12 -13.69 11.92 6.90
N ARG A 13 -13.20 11.03 7.78
CA ARG A 13 -13.55 11.06 9.20
C ARG A 13 -12.45 11.78 9.98
N PRO A 14 -12.74 12.90 10.67
CA PRO A 14 -11.76 13.51 11.55
C PRO A 14 -11.40 12.51 12.65
N THR A 15 -10.11 12.25 12.77
CA THR A 15 -9.55 11.32 13.75
C THR A 15 -8.51 12.07 14.54
N ASN A 16 -8.72 12.21 15.85
CA ASN A 16 -7.73 12.83 16.74
C ASN A 16 -6.59 11.83 16.96
N VAL A 17 -5.37 12.25 16.67
CA VAL A 17 -4.15 11.46 16.86
C VAL A 17 -3.19 12.20 17.77
N THR A 18 -2.51 11.46 18.64
CA THR A 18 -1.48 12.00 19.53
C THR A 18 -0.12 11.81 18.87
N LEU A 19 0.61 12.90 18.65
CA LEU A 19 1.94 12.91 18.05
C LEU A 19 2.94 13.60 18.98
N SER A 20 4.24 13.34 18.76
CA SER A 20 5.30 14.05 19.49
C SER A 20 5.20 15.57 19.23
N LEU A 21 5.34 16.35 20.30
CA LEU A 21 5.31 17.80 20.23
C LEU A 21 6.43 18.34 19.32
N ASP A 22 7.63 17.78 19.43
CA ASP A 22 8.80 18.20 18.67
C ASP A 22 8.57 18.03 17.17
N LEU A 23 8.02 16.87 16.77
CA LEU A 23 7.72 16.56 15.37
C LEU A 23 6.64 17.48 14.80
N VAL A 24 5.61 17.82 15.59
CA VAL A 24 4.55 18.74 15.16
C VAL A 24 5.08 20.16 15.02
N ASN A 25 5.97 20.59 15.91
CA ASN A 25 6.60 21.91 15.82
C ASN A 25 7.51 22.00 14.59
N GLU A 26 8.36 21.00 14.37
CA GLU A 26 9.21 20.90 13.19
C GLU A 26 8.38 20.88 11.90
N ALA A 27 7.30 20.10 11.85
CA ALA A 27 6.39 20.09 10.71
C ALA A 27 5.78 21.46 10.44
N LYS A 28 5.43 22.24 11.47
CA LYS A 28 4.93 23.62 11.31
C LYS A 28 6.01 24.56 10.79
N GLU A 29 7.22 24.47 11.31
CA GLU A 29 8.37 25.28 10.86
C GLU A 29 8.69 25.01 9.39
N LEU A 30 8.62 23.74 8.98
CA LEU A 30 8.85 23.29 7.61
C LEU A 30 7.61 23.40 6.71
N GLN A 31 6.50 23.96 7.19
CA GLN A 31 5.22 24.09 6.46
C GLN A 31 4.66 22.75 5.92
N VAL A 32 4.96 21.65 6.60
CA VAL A 32 4.46 20.32 6.25
C VAL A 32 3.01 20.18 6.73
N ASN A 33 2.14 19.73 5.82
CA ASN A 33 0.75 19.43 6.15
C ASN A 33 0.67 18.10 6.91
N VAL A 34 0.61 18.18 8.24
CA VAL A 34 0.56 17.01 9.13
C VAL A 34 -0.61 16.07 8.79
N SER A 35 -1.79 16.59 8.48
CA SER A 35 -2.95 15.76 8.14
C SER A 35 -2.72 14.95 6.86
N GLN A 36 -2.15 15.58 5.83
CA GLN A 36 -1.81 14.91 4.58
C GLN A 36 -0.71 13.86 4.78
N ALA A 37 0.33 14.21 5.54
CA ALA A 37 1.43 13.29 5.86
C ALA A 37 0.93 12.06 6.63
N CYS A 38 0.05 12.27 7.62
CA CYS A 38 -0.60 11.18 8.36
C CYS A 38 -1.46 10.30 7.45
N GLU A 39 -2.23 10.90 6.52
CA GLU A 39 -3.05 10.13 5.57
C GLU A 39 -2.18 9.25 4.67
N SER A 40 -1.10 9.79 4.11
CA SER A 40 -0.16 9.03 3.28
C SER A 40 0.55 7.93 4.07
N GLY A 41 1.04 8.22 5.27
CA GLY A 41 1.69 7.24 6.14
C GLY A 41 0.75 6.11 6.55
N LEU A 42 -0.49 6.46 6.92
CA LEU A 42 -1.51 5.48 7.27
C LEU A 42 -1.91 4.61 6.08
N ALA A 43 -2.06 5.19 4.89
CA ALA A 43 -2.36 4.45 3.68
C ALA A 43 -1.28 3.42 3.35
N GLN A 44 0.00 3.80 3.50
CA GLN A 44 1.13 2.90 3.30
C GLN A 44 1.13 1.76 4.33
N ALA A 45 0.99 2.08 5.62
CA ALA A 45 0.95 1.08 6.69
C ALA A 45 -0.21 0.08 6.50
N VAL A 46 -1.39 0.55 6.08
CA VAL A 46 -2.53 -0.32 5.77
C VAL A 46 -2.26 -1.21 4.56
N ALA A 47 -1.63 -0.66 3.51
CA ALA A 47 -1.27 -1.44 2.32
C ALA A 47 -0.27 -2.55 2.66
N ASP A 48 0.73 -2.26 3.48
CA ASP A 48 1.75 -3.23 3.90
C ASP A 48 1.16 -4.31 4.80
N ALA A 49 0.29 -3.94 5.75
CA ALA A 49 -0.42 -4.91 6.58
C ALA A 49 -1.34 -5.83 5.74
N ARG A 50 -2.02 -5.29 4.73
CA ARG A 50 -2.83 -6.08 3.81
C ARG A 50 -1.97 -7.04 2.98
N ARG A 51 -0.82 -6.57 2.49
CA ARG A 51 0.13 -7.40 1.74
C ARG A 51 0.65 -8.55 2.59
N ALA A 52 1.06 -8.27 3.83
CA ALA A 52 1.54 -9.30 4.76
C ALA A 52 0.48 -10.36 5.00
N ARG A 53 -0.75 -9.94 5.32
CA ARG A 53 -1.87 -10.87 5.51
C ARG A 53 -2.16 -11.71 4.27
N TRP A 54 -2.14 -11.09 3.08
CA TRP A 54 -2.37 -11.82 1.84
C TRP A 54 -1.28 -12.86 1.58
N LEU A 55 -0.01 -12.55 1.87
CA LEU A 55 1.08 -13.51 1.74
C LEU A 55 0.91 -14.70 2.69
N GLU A 56 0.49 -14.47 3.93
CA GLU A 56 0.19 -15.54 4.90
C GLU A 56 -0.97 -16.40 4.40
N GLU A 57 -2.06 -15.79 3.93
CA GLU A 57 -3.24 -16.51 3.41
C GLU A 57 -2.92 -17.34 2.14
N ASN A 58 -1.92 -16.95 1.37
CA ASN A 58 -1.56 -17.60 0.10
C ASN A 58 -0.27 -18.42 0.18
N GLU A 59 0.31 -18.60 1.38
CA GLU A 59 1.57 -19.31 1.55
C GLU A 59 1.51 -20.74 0.99
N GLU A 60 0.41 -21.44 1.25
CA GLU A 60 0.17 -22.80 0.77
C GLU A 60 0.05 -22.85 -0.75
N ALA A 61 -0.75 -21.96 -1.35
CA ALA A 61 -0.89 -21.87 -2.80
C ALA A 61 0.46 -21.56 -3.48
N PHE A 62 1.29 -20.71 -2.89
CA PHE A 62 2.63 -20.45 -3.41
C PHE A 62 3.58 -21.63 -3.24
N ARG A 63 3.47 -22.40 -2.16
CA ARG A 63 4.25 -23.63 -1.97
C ARG A 63 3.87 -24.67 -3.03
N GLU A 64 2.59 -24.97 -3.20
CA GLU A 64 2.12 -25.92 -4.22
C GLU A 64 2.53 -25.49 -5.63
N HIS A 65 2.42 -24.18 -5.92
CA HIS A 65 2.84 -23.64 -7.20
C HIS A 65 4.36 -23.76 -7.42
N ARG A 66 5.18 -23.53 -6.39
CA ARG A 66 6.64 -23.76 -6.45
C ARG A 66 6.97 -25.23 -6.70
N GLU A 67 6.34 -26.14 -5.97
CA GLU A 67 6.55 -27.58 -6.14
C GLU A 67 6.14 -28.08 -7.53
N MET A 68 5.06 -27.53 -8.10
CA MET A 68 4.66 -27.79 -9.49
C MET A 68 5.74 -27.34 -10.47
N ILE A 69 6.25 -26.11 -10.33
CA ILE A 69 7.32 -25.58 -11.20
C ILE A 69 8.60 -26.43 -11.06
N GLU A 70 8.97 -26.86 -9.86
CA GLU A 70 10.14 -27.71 -9.65
C GLU A 70 9.99 -29.10 -10.31
N ARG A 71 8.78 -29.66 -10.28
CA ARG A 71 8.49 -30.97 -10.87
C ARG A 71 8.34 -30.92 -12.39
N GLU A 72 7.62 -29.93 -12.90
CA GLU A 72 7.13 -29.91 -14.29
C GLU A 72 7.85 -28.86 -15.15
N GLY A 73 8.65 -27.98 -14.54
CA GLY A 73 9.24 -26.83 -15.20
C GLY A 73 8.25 -25.66 -15.33
N LEU A 74 8.69 -24.57 -15.96
CA LEU A 74 7.81 -23.44 -16.22
C LEU A 74 6.89 -23.79 -17.40
N ILE A 75 5.58 -23.61 -17.23
CA ILE A 75 4.56 -23.95 -18.26
C ILE A 75 4.85 -23.25 -19.59
N LEU A 76 5.39 -22.02 -19.54
CA LEU A 76 5.65 -21.22 -20.73
C LEU A 76 7.13 -21.21 -21.13
N ASP A 77 7.97 -22.08 -20.55
CA ASP A 77 9.41 -22.11 -20.85
C ASP A 77 9.66 -22.41 -22.34
N GLU A 78 8.83 -23.26 -22.94
CA GLU A 78 8.91 -23.64 -24.35
C GLU A 78 8.65 -22.48 -25.34
N PHE A 79 8.06 -21.38 -24.88
CA PHE A 79 7.74 -20.19 -25.69
C PHE A 79 8.68 -19.01 -25.41
N ARG A 80 9.71 -19.18 -24.56
CA ARG A 80 10.64 -18.09 -24.23
C ARG A 80 11.60 -17.82 -25.40
N GLN A 81 11.54 -16.62 -25.97
CA GLN A 81 12.53 -16.13 -26.96
C GLN A 81 13.60 -15.29 -26.23
N PHE A 82 14.88 -15.56 -26.50
CA PHE A 82 16.04 -14.82 -25.98
C PHE A 82 16.62 -13.88 -27.04
#